data_AF-A0A5Q4GM83-F1
#
_entry.id   AF-A0A5Q4GM83-F1
#
_cell.length_a   1.000
_cell.length_b   1.000
_cell.length_c   1.000
_cell.angle_alpha   90.00
_cell.angle_beta   90.00
_cell.angle_gamma   90.00
#
_symmetry.space_group_name_H-M   'P 1'
#
loop_
_entity.id
_entity.type
_entity.pdbx_description
1 polymer ?
#
loop_
_entity_poly.entity_id
_entity_poly.type
_entity_poly.pdbx_seq_one_letter_code
_entity_poly.pdbx_strand_id
1 'polypeptide(L)'
;ILGWIFAPLAFLVGVPWEEAVTVGGLIGTKIVANEFVAYVALGDLQVDLSERSVLIATYALCGFANFASIAIQIGGIGGIAPARRPDLARLGLKAVLAGALVSLLNAAWAGILVG
;
A
#
# COMPACT_ATOMS: atom_id res chain seq x y z
N ILE A 1 -12.12 -5.07 9.38
CA ILE A 1 -12.79 -5.09 8.04
C ILE A 1 -11.74 -5.10 6.93
N LEU A 2 -10.92 -4.05 6.78
CA LEU A 2 -9.90 -3.98 5.72
C LEU A 2 -8.98 -5.21 5.68
N GLY A 3 -8.60 -5.73 6.85
CA GLY A 3 -7.81 -6.97 6.95
C GLY A 3 -8.37 -8.14 6.16
N TRP A 4 -9.67 -8.42 6.28
CA TRP A 4 -10.32 -9.50 5.53
C TRP A 4 -10.39 -9.25 4.02
N ILE A 5 -10.55 -7.99 3.61
CA ILE A 5 -10.63 -7.60 2.19
C ILE A 5 -9.27 -7.80 1.51
N PHE A 6 -8.19 -7.41 2.19
CA PHE A 6 -6.84 -7.41 1.63
C PHE A 6 -6.01 -8.63 2.02
N ALA A 7 -6.50 -9.53 2.89
CA ALA A 7 -5.84 -10.77 3.24
C ALA A 7 -5.47 -11.65 2.03
N PRO A 8 -6.34 -11.83 1.01
CA PRO A 8 -5.96 -12.57 -0.20
C PRO A 8 -4.76 -11.95 -0.92
N LEU A 9 -4.67 -10.61 -0.96
CA LEU A 9 -3.53 -9.92 -1.56
C LEU A 9 -2.26 -10.07 -0.73
N ALA A 10 -2.35 -9.96 0.60
CA ALA A 10 -1.23 -10.21 1.51
C ALA A 10 -0.68 -11.63 1.33
N PHE A 11 -1.56 -12.63 1.27
CA PHE A 11 -1.18 -14.01 1.03
C PHE A 11 -0.50 -14.20 -0.32
N LEU A 12 -1.03 -13.60 -1.40
CA LEU A 12 -0.44 -13.68 -2.74
C LEU A 12 0.98 -13.10 -2.84
N VAL A 13 1.33 -12.12 -2.00
CA VAL A 13 2.68 -11.54 -1.96
C VAL A 13 3.63 -12.26 -0.98
N GLY A 14 3.19 -13.38 -0.40
CA GLY A 14 4.07 -14.29 0.36
C GLY A 14 3.96 -14.23 1.89
N VAL A 15 2.92 -13.59 2.43
CA VAL A 15 2.59 -13.59 3.87
C VAL A 15 1.91 -14.92 4.25
N PRO A 16 2.28 -15.58 5.35
CA PRO A 16 1.57 -16.75 5.87
C PRO A 16 0.08 -16.45 6.11
N TRP A 17 -0.79 -17.44 5.90
CA TRP A 17 -2.24 -17.21 6.00
C TRP A 17 -2.66 -16.78 7.41
N GLU A 18 -1.98 -17.25 8.46
CA GLU A 18 -2.26 -16.86 9.85
C GLU A 18 -2.04 -15.36 10.09
N GLU A 19 -1.14 -14.73 9.34
CA GLU A 19 -0.75 -13.32 9.48
C GLU A 19 -1.39 -12.43 8.39
N ALA A 20 -2.01 -13.04 7.38
CA ALA A 20 -2.52 -12.34 6.20
C ALA A 20 -3.63 -11.33 6.53
N VAL A 21 -4.47 -11.59 7.54
CA VAL A 21 -5.51 -10.64 7.96
C VAL A 21 -4.90 -9.39 8.59
N THR A 22 -3.85 -9.56 9.39
CA THR A 22 -3.12 -8.46 10.04
C THR A 22 -2.40 -7.61 8.99
N VAL A 23 -1.60 -8.23 8.12
CA VAL A 23 -0.86 -7.53 7.05
C VAL A 23 -1.82 -6.92 6.02
N GLY A 24 -2.90 -7.61 5.67
CA GLY A 24 -3.98 -7.06 4.85
C GLY A 24 -4.59 -5.81 5.47
N GLY A 25 -4.69 -5.75 6.80
CA GLY A 25 -5.16 -4.58 7.53
C GLY A 25 -4.26 -3.38 7.31
N LEU A 26 -2.94 -3.57 7.36
CA LEU A 26 -1.94 -2.54 7.09
C LEU A 26 -2.01 -2.05 5.63
N ILE A 27 -2.09 -2.96 4.66
CA ILE A 27 -2.21 -2.62 3.23
C ILE A 27 -3.48 -1.80 2.98
N GLY A 28 -4.61 -2.22 3.55
CA GLY A 28 -5.87 -1.50 3.43
C GLY A 28 -5.82 -0.12 4.08
N THR A 29 -5.26 -0.01 5.29
CA THR A 29 -5.06 1.27 5.98
C THR A 29 -4.21 2.22 5.17
N LYS A 30 -3.14 1.73 4.52
CA LYS A 30 -2.31 2.53 3.62
C LYS A 30 -3.09 3.10 2.44
N ILE A 31 -3.96 2.31 1.81
CA ILE A 31 -4.73 2.75 0.64
C ILE A 31 -5.82 3.76 1.04
N VAL A 32 -6.54 3.48 2.12
CA VAL A 32 -7.69 4.29 2.56
C VAL A 32 -7.27 5.57 3.29
N ALA A 33 -6.25 5.48 4.15
CA ALA A 33 -5.71 6.61 4.90
C ALA A 33 -4.39 7.09 4.28
N ASN A 34 -3.27 6.51 4.68
CA ASN A 34 -1.94 6.73 4.12
C ASN A 34 -0.92 5.75 4.73
N GLU A 35 0.25 5.70 4.14
CA GLU A 35 1.38 4.88 4.55
C GLU A 35 1.93 5.24 5.93
N PHE A 36 1.91 6.50 6.37
CA PHE A 36 2.40 6.89 7.70
C PHE A 36 1.57 6.25 8.81
N VAL A 37 0.24 6.30 8.72
CA VAL A 37 -0.66 5.65 9.68
C VAL A 37 -0.44 4.13 9.68
N ALA A 38 -0.24 3.54 8.49
CA ALA A 38 0.04 2.12 8.37
C ALA A 38 1.42 1.74 8.97
N TYR A 39 2.45 2.58 8.81
CA TYR A 39 3.76 2.33 9.41
C TYR A 39 3.75 2.44 10.94
N VAL A 40 3.00 3.38 11.51
CA VAL A 40 2.80 3.44 12.97
C VAL A 40 2.16 2.14 13.46
N ALA A 41 1.09 1.69 12.81
CA ALA A 41 0.44 0.43 13.17
C ALA A 41 1.35 -0.79 12.99
N LEU A 42 2.19 -0.84 11.94
CA LEU A 42 3.20 -1.89 11.78
C LEU A 42 4.22 -1.85 12.93
N GLY A 43 4.62 -0.66 13.37
CA GLY A 43 5.53 -0.47 14.50
C GLY A 43 5.03 -1.13 15.80
N ASP A 44 3.72 -1.07 16.03
CA ASP A 44 3.08 -1.70 17.19
C ASP A 44 2.87 -3.22 17.01
N LEU A 45 2.55 -3.66 15.79
CA LEU A 45 2.16 -5.05 15.49
C LEU A 45 3.35 -5.97 15.13
N GLN A 46 4.52 -5.42 14.81
CA GLN A 46 5.67 -6.20 14.34
C GLN A 46 6.15 -7.26 15.34
N VAL A 47 5.84 -7.12 16.64
CA VAL A 47 6.21 -8.10 17.67
C VAL A 47 5.41 -9.39 17.58
N ASP A 48 4.22 -9.35 16.96
CA ASP A 48 3.31 -10.48 16.79
C ASP A 48 3.38 -11.08 15.37
N LEU A 49 4.32 -10.61 14.53
CA LEU A 49 4.50 -11.04 13.15
C LEU A 49 5.85 -11.72 12.95
N SER A 50 5.89 -12.71 12.06
CA SER A 50 7.16 -13.25 11.59
C SER A 50 8.04 -12.18 10.93
N GLU A 51 9.36 -12.32 11.04
CA GLU A 51 10.33 -11.42 10.39
C GLU A 51 10.06 -11.28 8.87
N ARG A 52 9.67 -12.39 8.23
CA ARG A 52 9.24 -12.44 6.82
C ARG A 52 8.06 -11.51 6.56
N SER A 53 7.02 -11.56 7.39
CA SER A 53 5.84 -10.72 7.20
C SER A 53 6.10 -9.26 7.51
N VAL A 54 6.95 -8.96 8.50
CA VAL A 54 7.41 -7.59 8.77
C VAL A 54 8.15 -7.03 7.56
N LEU A 55 9.04 -7.82 6.93
CA LEU A 55 9.74 -7.44 5.72
C LEU A 55 8.76 -7.17 4.57
N ILE A 56 7.87 -8.13 4.26
CA ILE A 56 6.90 -8.00 3.17
C ILE A 56 5.98 -6.80 3.40
N ALA A 57 5.47 -6.62 4.62
CA ALA A 57 4.64 -5.47 4.98
C ALA A 57 5.41 -4.16 4.78
N THR A 58 6.67 -4.08 5.21
CA THR A 58 7.51 -2.89 5.04
C THR A 58 7.59 -2.45 3.58
N TYR A 59 7.79 -3.39 2.65
CA TYR A 59 7.81 -3.11 1.22
C TYR A 59 6.42 -2.81 0.64
N ALA A 60 5.37 -3.50 1.10
CA ALA A 60 4.00 -3.28 0.63
C ALA A 60 3.47 -1.89 1.02
N LEU A 61 3.92 -1.38 2.17
CA LEU A 61 3.60 -0.04 2.68
C LEU A 61 4.44 1.06 2.03
N CYS A 62 5.58 0.72 1.41
CA CYS A 62 6.47 1.68 0.79
C CYS A 62 5.84 2.28 -0.48
N GLY A 63 5.29 3.49 -0.34
CA GLY A 63 4.83 4.32 -1.45
C GLY A 63 3.53 5.07 -1.15
N PHE A 64 3.36 6.22 -1.78
CA PHE A 64 2.24 7.15 -1.54
C PHE A 64 0.97 6.79 -2.33
N ALA A 65 0.74 5.51 -2.63
CA ALA A 65 -0.45 5.07 -3.37
C ALA A 65 -1.66 4.99 -2.43
N ASN A 66 -2.35 6.12 -2.24
CA ASN A 66 -3.52 6.29 -1.39
C ASN A 66 -4.47 7.35 -1.98
N PHE A 67 -5.70 7.46 -1.47
CA PHE A 67 -6.68 8.41 -2.00
C PHE A 67 -6.30 9.88 -1.84
N ALA A 68 -5.64 10.26 -0.73
CA ALA A 68 -5.19 11.63 -0.49
C ALA A 68 -4.16 12.08 -1.55
N SER A 69 -3.30 11.17 -1.99
CA SER A 69 -2.29 11.45 -3.02
C SER A 69 -2.88 11.84 -4.37
N ILE A 70 -4.13 11.47 -4.68
CA ILE A 70 -4.80 11.96 -5.90
C ILE A 70 -4.95 13.48 -5.83
N ALA A 71 -5.42 14.01 -4.70
CA ALA A 71 -5.60 15.45 -4.50
C ALA A 71 -4.25 16.17 -4.51
N ILE A 72 -3.22 15.58 -3.89
CA ILE A 72 -1.85 16.12 -3.91
C ILE A 72 -1.35 16.25 -5.36
N GLN A 73 -1.53 15.22 -6.19
CA GLN A 73 -1.09 15.25 -7.59
C GLN A 73 -1.89 16.23 -8.45
N ILE A 74 -3.20 16.37 -8.22
CA ILE A 74 -4.03 17.39 -8.88
C ILE A 74 -3.56 18.80 -8.49
N GLY A 75 -3.26 19.03 -7.22
CA GLY A 75 -2.75 20.32 -6.73
C GLY A 75 -1.36 20.65 -7.28
N GLY A 76 -0.42 19.70 -7.16
CA GLY A 76 0.97 19.85 -7.58
C GLY A 76 1.11 19.97 -9.10
N ILE A 77 0.76 18.91 -9.84
CA ILE A 77 0.89 18.89 -11.31
C ILE A 77 -0.09 19.89 -11.93
N GLY A 78 -1.29 20.04 -11.38
CA GLY A 78 -2.26 21.02 -11.87
C GLY A 78 -1.88 22.48 -11.57
N GLY A 79 -0.91 22.74 -10.69
CA GLY A 79 -0.28 24.06 -10.55
C GLY A 79 0.65 24.37 -11.72
N ILE A 80 1.36 23.36 -12.22
CA ILE A 80 2.32 23.46 -13.34
C ILE A 80 1.60 23.42 -14.70
N ALA A 81 0.56 22.60 -14.83
CA ALA A 81 -0.21 22.41 -16.04
C ALA A 81 -1.73 22.49 -15.76
N PRO A 82 -2.29 23.71 -15.57
CA PRO A 82 -3.70 23.90 -15.17
C PRO A 82 -4.71 23.25 -16.13
N ALA A 83 -4.45 23.31 -17.44
CA ALA A 83 -5.30 22.70 -18.47
C ALA A 83 -5.39 21.16 -18.38
N ARG A 84 -4.49 20.50 -17.64
CA ARG A 84 -4.42 19.04 -17.49
C ARG A 84 -5.06 18.51 -16.21
N ARG A 85 -5.58 19.38 -15.33
CA ARG A 85 -6.31 18.97 -14.11
C ARG A 85 -7.43 17.95 -14.37
N PRO A 86 -8.25 18.08 -15.43
CA PRO A 86 -9.29 17.09 -15.73
C PRO A 86 -8.72 15.70 -16.05
N ASP A 87 -7.58 15.63 -16.74
CA ASP A 87 -6.91 14.35 -17.02
C ASP A 87 -6.42 13.69 -15.72
N LEU A 88 -5.80 14.47 -14.82
CA LEU A 88 -5.31 13.96 -13.53
C LEU A 88 -6.44 13.41 -12.67
N ALA A 89 -7.56 14.14 -12.57
CA ALA A 89 -8.74 13.69 -11.83
C ALA A 89 -9.31 12.40 -12.42
N ARG A 90 -9.40 12.31 -13.76
CA ARG A 90 -9.89 11.12 -14.47
C ARG A 90 -8.98 9.90 -14.25
N LEU A 91 -7.67 10.10 -14.16
CA LEU A 91 -6.69 9.03 -13.99
C LEU A 91 -6.41 8.66 -12.53
N GLY A 92 -6.83 9.47 -11.56
CA GLY A 92 -6.44 9.36 -10.15
C GLY A 92 -6.59 7.95 -9.56
N LEU A 93 -7.77 7.34 -9.67
CA LEU A 93 -7.99 5.98 -9.13
C LEU A 93 -7.15 4.91 -9.83
N LYS A 94 -6.94 5.05 -11.15
CA LYS A 94 -6.07 4.14 -11.91
C LYS A 94 -4.61 4.30 -11.49
N ALA A 95 -4.18 5.53 -11.20
CA ALA A 95 -2.83 5.81 -10.72
C ALA A 95 -2.60 5.23 -9.31
N VAL A 96 -3.58 5.34 -8.41
CA VAL A 96 -3.51 4.71 -7.07
C VAL A 96 -3.43 3.19 -7.20
N LEU A 97 -4.29 2.57 -8.03
CA LEU A 97 -4.24 1.13 -8.25
C LEU A 97 -2.88 0.69 -8.82
N ALA A 98 -2.37 1.38 -9.84
CA ALA A 98 -1.05 1.09 -10.41
C ALA A 98 0.07 1.22 -9.37
N GLY A 99 0.07 2.30 -8.58
CA GLY A 99 1.05 2.50 -7.51
C GLY A 99 0.96 1.43 -6.42
N ALA A 100 -0.25 1.01 -6.03
CA ALA A 100 -0.45 -0.05 -5.04
C ALA A 100 0.06 -1.40 -5.55
N LEU A 101 -0.19 -1.74 -6.83
CA LEU A 101 0.34 -2.95 -7.45
C LEU A 101 1.87 -2.94 -7.53
N VAL A 102 2.50 -1.78 -7.77
CA VAL A 102 3.97 -1.67 -7.75
C VAL A 102 4.52 -1.91 -6.34
N SER A 103 3.93 -1.33 -5.29
CA SER A 103 4.34 -1.61 -3.91
C SER A 103 4.18 -3.11 -3.56
N LEU A 104 3.07 -3.73 -3.98
CA LEU A 104 2.82 -5.16 -3.77
C LEU A 104 3.79 -6.06 -4.55
N LEU A 105 4.15 -5.67 -5.78
CA LEU A 105 5.15 -6.38 -6.58
C LEU A 105 6.53 -6.33 -5.90
N ASN A 106 6.92 -5.16 -5.38
CA ASN A 106 8.17 -5.02 -4.63
C ASN A 106 8.16 -5.87 -3.35
N ALA A 107 7.01 -5.94 -2.66
CA ALA A 107 6.82 -6.80 -1.50
C ALA A 107 6.95 -8.29 -1.84
N ALA A 108 6.37 -8.72 -2.96
CA ALA A 108 6.50 -10.08 -3.46
C ALA A 108 7.97 -10.41 -3.78
N TRP A 109 8.70 -9.49 -4.42
CA TRP A 109 10.14 -9.65 -4.64
C TRP A 109 10.93 -9.77 -3.34
N ALA A 110 10.63 -8.93 -2.34
CA ALA A 110 11.27 -9.02 -1.02
C ALA A 110 11.03 -10.39 -0.37
N GLY A 111 9.79 -10.90 -0.43
CA GLY A 111 9.45 -12.23 0.10
C GLY A 111 10.03 -13.41 -0.68
N ILE A 112 10.41 -13.23 -1.94
CA ILE A 112 11.10 -14.25 -2.75
C ILE A 112 12.60 -14.25 -2.48
N LEU A 113 13.22 -13.07 -2.45
CA LEU A 113 14.68 -12.93 -2.36
C LEU A 113 15.21 -13.14 -0.94
N VAL A 114 14.38 -12.87 0.07
CA VAL A 114 14.69 -13.10 1.47
C VAL A 114 13.73 -14.19 1.95
N GLY A 115 14.10 -15.43 1.65
CA GLY A 115 13.35 -16.66 1.96
C GLY A 115 13.99 -17.42 3.10
#